data_AF-A0A257ZJT0-F1
#
_entry.id   AF-A0A257ZJT0-F1
#
_cell.length_a   1.000
_cell.length_b   1.000
_cell.length_c   1.000
_cell.angle_alpha   90.00
_cell.angle_beta   90.00
_cell.angle_gamma   90.00
#
_symmetry.space_group_name_H-M   'P 1'
#
loop_
_entity.id
_entity.type
_entity.pdbx_description
1 polymer ?
#
loop_
_entity_poly.entity_id
_entity_poly.type
_entity_poly.pdbx_seq_one_letter_code
_entity_poly.pdbx_strand_id
1 'polypeptide(L)'
;MAEVLQSLADLGGVKATQAEAAPVHVKKVDAQGRAYATGKRKNAIARVWIKPGTGKITVNTRDQVVYFARPVLRMVLQQPLQLVDRLTQYDVVVTVKGGGLSGQAGAV
;
A
#
# COMPACT_ATOMS: atom_id res chain seq x y z
N MET A 1 -16.40 -63.22 -20.10
CA MET A 1 -16.45 -61.82 -20.57
C MET A 1 -17.09 -61.02 -19.43
N ALA A 2 -16.25 -60.55 -18.51
CA ALA A 2 -15.89 -59.13 -18.30
C ALA A 2 -16.81 -58.51 -17.23
N GLU A 3 -16.54 -58.77 -15.95
CA GLU A 3 -15.74 -57.99 -14.99
C GLU A 3 -16.60 -57.05 -14.12
N VAL A 4 -16.51 -57.31 -12.83
CA VAL A 4 -17.30 -56.77 -11.73
C VAL A 4 -16.77 -55.38 -11.36
N LEU A 5 -17.65 -54.39 -11.39
CA LEU A 5 -17.38 -53.04 -10.88
C LEU A 5 -17.36 -53.07 -9.34
N GLN A 6 -16.22 -53.44 -8.77
CA GLN A 6 -15.88 -53.22 -7.36
C GLN A 6 -14.44 -52.71 -7.25
N SER A 7 -14.26 -51.42 -7.57
CA SER A 7 -13.08 -50.68 -7.16
C SER A 7 -13.46 -49.27 -6.76
N LEU A 8 -13.52 -49.04 -5.44
CA LEU A 8 -13.41 -47.70 -4.84
C LEU A 8 -12.02 -47.06 -5.08
N ALA A 9 -11.17 -47.68 -5.91
CA ALA A 9 -9.80 -47.28 -6.18
C ALA A 9 -9.69 -46.25 -7.33
N ASP A 10 -10.71 -46.13 -8.19
CA ASP A 10 -10.68 -45.22 -9.34
C ASP A 10 -11.20 -43.80 -9.01
N LEU A 11 -11.53 -43.53 -7.75
CA LEU A 11 -11.82 -42.19 -7.24
C LEU A 11 -10.61 -41.49 -6.59
N GLY A 12 -9.41 -42.09 -6.65
CA GLY A 12 -8.17 -41.46 -6.16
C GLY A 12 -7.59 -40.38 -7.08
N GLY A 13 -8.21 -40.18 -8.24
CA GLY A 13 -7.66 -39.36 -9.33
C GLY A 13 -8.38 -38.04 -9.59
N VAL A 14 -9.34 -37.62 -8.76
CA VAL A 14 -9.83 -36.24 -8.83
C VAL A 14 -8.77 -35.37 -8.18
N LYS A 15 -7.77 -34.99 -8.97
CA LYS A 15 -6.89 -33.87 -8.68
C LYS A 15 -7.80 -32.73 -8.24
N ALA A 16 -7.73 -32.39 -6.96
CA ALA A 16 -8.27 -31.14 -6.47
C ALA A 16 -7.79 -30.07 -7.45
N THR A 17 -8.75 -29.48 -8.15
CA THR A 17 -8.55 -28.35 -9.04
C THR A 17 -7.71 -27.37 -8.24
N GLN A 18 -6.44 -27.24 -8.62
CA GLN A 18 -5.54 -26.29 -8.00
C GLN A 18 -6.19 -24.94 -8.21
N ALA A 19 -6.83 -24.42 -7.17
CA ALA A 19 -7.35 -23.07 -7.16
C ALA A 19 -6.16 -22.18 -7.50
N GLU A 20 -6.21 -21.56 -8.68
CA GLU A 20 -5.20 -20.62 -9.14
C GLU A 20 -4.86 -19.69 -7.98
N ALA A 21 -3.64 -19.84 -7.47
CA ALA A 21 -3.11 -18.98 -6.44
C ALA A 21 -3.20 -17.56 -6.99
N ALA A 22 -4.14 -16.78 -6.44
CA ALA A 22 -4.32 -15.37 -6.75
C ALA A 22 -2.95 -14.70 -6.85
N PRO A 23 -2.70 -13.83 -7.84
CA PRO A 23 -1.37 -13.31 -8.09
C PRO A 23 -0.81 -12.73 -6.80
N VAL A 24 0.23 -13.39 -6.28
CA VAL A 24 0.98 -12.97 -5.11
C VAL A 24 1.49 -11.59 -5.47
N HIS A 25 0.90 -10.54 -4.90
CA HIS A 25 1.34 -9.17 -5.14
C HIS A 25 2.75 -9.07 -4.55
N VAL A 26 3.74 -9.26 -5.41
CA VAL A 26 5.14 -9.15 -5.04
C VAL A 26 5.34 -7.72 -4.57
N LYS A 27 5.59 -7.55 -3.26
CA LYS A 27 5.94 -6.26 -2.68
C LYS A 27 7.23 -5.80 -3.38
N LYS A 28 7.11 -4.90 -4.36
CA LYS A 28 8.24 -4.25 -5.00
C LYS A 28 8.81 -3.24 -4.01
N VAL A 29 9.72 -3.74 -3.18
CA VAL A 29 10.50 -2.95 -2.24
C VAL A 29 11.86 -2.69 -2.90
N ASP A 30 12.35 -1.45 -2.81
CA ASP A 30 13.68 -1.11 -3.27
C ASP A 30 14.76 -1.90 -2.51
N ALA A 31 15.98 -1.93 -3.05
CA ALA A 31 17.17 -2.42 -2.35
C ALA A 31 17.41 -1.78 -0.96
N GLN A 32 16.84 -0.59 -0.72
CA GLN A 32 16.91 0.14 0.55
C GLN A 32 15.73 -0.13 1.50
N GLY A 33 14.88 -1.13 1.22
CA GLY A 33 13.74 -1.46 2.07
C GLY A 33 12.59 -0.44 2.02
N ARG A 34 12.55 0.41 0.99
CA ARG A 34 11.54 1.45 0.82
C ARG A 34 10.45 0.99 -0.14
N ALA A 35 9.20 1.25 0.21
CA ALA A 35 8.07 1.05 -0.67
C ALA A 35 7.78 2.34 -1.44
N TYR A 36 7.61 2.23 -2.76
CA TYR A 36 7.21 3.33 -3.63
C TYR A 36 5.70 3.31 -3.85
N ALA A 37 5.06 4.46 -3.69
CA ALA A 37 3.67 4.68 -4.03
C ALA A 37 3.48 6.02 -4.72
N THR A 38 2.42 6.13 -5.51
CA THR A 38 2.01 7.39 -6.13
C THR A 38 0.56 7.67 -5.82
N GLY A 39 0.25 8.90 -5.44
CA GLY A 39 -1.12 9.35 -5.24
C GLY A 39 -1.43 10.57 -6.10
N LYS A 40 -2.69 10.70 -6.50
CA LYS A 40 -3.17 11.79 -7.36
C LYS A 40 -4.53 12.26 -6.88
N ARG A 41 -4.72 13.58 -6.80
CA ARG A 41 -6.02 14.18 -6.50
C ARG A 41 -6.16 15.51 -7.21
N LYS A 42 -7.22 15.67 -8.01
CA LYS A 42 -7.38 16.80 -8.92
C LYS A 42 -6.10 16.97 -9.76
N ASN A 43 -5.45 18.14 -9.70
CA ASN A 43 -4.21 18.44 -10.41
C ASN A 43 -2.94 18.23 -9.56
N ALA A 44 -3.06 17.66 -8.36
CA ALA A 44 -1.92 17.38 -7.49
C ALA A 44 -1.44 15.94 -7.67
N ILE A 45 -0.11 15.77 -7.78
CA ILE A 45 0.57 14.48 -7.92
C ILE A 45 1.58 14.35 -6.78
N ALA A 46 1.47 13.26 -6.03
CA ALA A 46 2.36 12.89 -4.93
C ALA A 46 3.15 11.64 -5.28
N ARG A 47 4.46 11.69 -5.06
CA ARG A 47 5.35 10.53 -5.04
C ARG A 47 5.77 10.28 -3.61
N VAL A 48 5.43 9.11 -3.10
CA VAL A 48 5.55 8.74 -1.68
C VAL A 48 6.53 7.58 -1.56
N TRP A 49 7.49 7.74 -0.67
CA TRP A 49 8.43 6.70 -0.27
C TRP A 49 8.18 6.39 1.20
N ILE A 50 7.85 5.14 1.49
CA ILE A 50 7.59 4.67 2.85
C ILE A 50 8.76 3.78 3.27
N LYS A 51 9.33 4.04 4.44
CA LYS A 51 10.35 3.19 5.05
C LYS A 51 9.96 2.87 6.49
N PRO A 52 10.24 1.68 7.02
CA PRO A 52 10.12 1.42 8.46
C PRO A 52 11.01 2.40 9.23
N GLY A 53 10.49 3.01 10.31
CA GLY A 53 11.20 4.08 11.01
C GLY A 53 10.44 4.65 12.21
N THR A 54 10.66 5.94 12.45
CA THR A 54 10.23 6.69 13.66
C THR A 54 8.88 7.41 13.55
N GLY A 55 8.16 7.28 12.44
CA GLY A 55 6.89 7.99 12.23
C GLY A 55 7.05 9.40 11.66
N LYS A 56 8.23 9.77 11.15
CA LYS A 56 8.48 11.13 10.62
C LYS A 56 7.92 11.28 9.22
N ILE A 57 7.09 12.30 9.02
CA ILE A 57 6.49 12.63 7.73
C ILE A 57 7.13 13.91 7.20
N THR A 58 7.78 13.80 6.05
CA THR A 58 8.45 14.91 5.37
C THR A 58 7.86 15.12 3.98
N VAL A 59 7.59 16.38 3.64
CA VAL A 59 6.90 16.79 2.41
C VAL A 59 7.74 17.88 1.73
N ASN A 60 8.23 17.62 0.52
CA ASN A 60 9.11 18.53 -0.23
C ASN A 60 10.28 19.07 0.63
N THR A 61 10.94 18.18 1.37
CA THR A 61 12.08 18.49 2.26
C THR A 61 11.73 19.36 3.48
N ARG A 62 10.44 19.55 3.77
CA ARG A 62 9.94 20.26 4.96
C ARG A 62 9.12 19.32 5.84
N ASP A 63 8.99 19.65 7.12
CA ASP A 63 8.09 18.92 8.01
C ASP A 63 6.61 19.13 7.58
N GLN A 64 5.77 18.10 7.75
CA GLN A 64 4.34 18.19 7.51
C GLN A 64 3.67 19.37 8.25
N VAL A 65 4.18 19.71 9.44
CA VAL A 65 3.62 20.80 10.27
C VAL A 65 3.88 22.16 9.65
N VAL A 66 5.05 22.34 9.04
CA VAL A 66 5.47 23.60 8.40
C VAL A 66 4.84 23.73 7.02
N TYR A 67 4.73 22.61 6.28
CA TYR A 67 4.17 22.63 4.93
C TYR A 67 2.64 22.80 4.94
N PHE A 68 1.95 22.10 5.84
CA PHE A 68 0.50 22.20 6.00
C PHE A 68 0.15 22.99 7.26
N ALA A 69 0.07 24.31 7.12
CA ALA A 69 -0.24 25.22 8.24
C ALA A 69 -1.59 24.93 8.91
N ARG A 70 -2.57 24.37 8.17
CA ARG A 70 -3.91 24.09 8.70
C ARG A 70 -3.98 22.71 9.35
N PRO A 71 -4.47 22.57 10.60
CA PRO A 71 -4.60 21.28 11.28
C PRO A 71 -5.48 20.28 10.53
N VAL A 72 -6.55 20.75 9.88
CA VAL A 72 -7.46 19.90 9.10
C VAL A 72 -6.72 19.15 7.99
N LEU A 73 -5.76 19.79 7.32
CA LEU A 73 -4.98 19.16 6.25
C LEU A 73 -4.01 18.10 6.79
N ARG A 74 -3.47 18.31 8.00
CA ARG A 74 -2.60 17.34 8.68
C ARG A 74 -3.38 16.10 9.12
N MET A 75 -4.64 16.28 9.53
CA MET A 75 -5.50 15.18 9.93
C MET A 75 -5.78 14.22 8.78
N VAL A 76 -6.01 14.75 7.56
CA VAL A 76 -6.22 13.91 6.35
C VAL A 76 -5.00 13.04 6.05
N LEU A 77 -3.78 13.56 6.20
CA LEU A 77 -2.55 12.79 6.00
C LEU A 77 -2.38 11.66 7.02
N GLN A 78 -2.86 11.87 8.24
CA GLN A 78 -2.72 10.90 9.34
C GLN A 78 -3.77 9.80 9.30
N GLN A 79 -4.96 10.06 8.74
CA GLN A 79 -6.06 9.09 8.64
C GLN A 79 -5.64 7.69 8.14
N PRO A 80 -4.92 7.53 7.01
CA PRO A 80 -4.53 6.20 6.54
C PRO A 80 -3.60 5.48 7.52
N LEU A 81 -2.71 6.19 8.20
CA LEU A 81 -1.80 5.63 9.20
C LEU A 81 -2.51 5.30 10.52
N GLN A 82 -3.55 6.08 10.87
CA GLN A 82 -4.43 5.82 12.02
C GLN A 82 -5.24 4.56 11.79
N LEU A 83 -5.82 4.39 10.59
CA LEU A 83 -6.66 3.22 10.26
C LEU A 83 -5.92 1.88 10.37
N VAL A 84 -4.61 1.87 10.13
CA VAL A 84 -3.78 0.66 10.25
C VAL A 84 -3.09 0.52 11.61
N ASP A 85 -3.28 1.47 12.53
CA ASP A 85 -2.61 1.56 13.82
C ASP A 85 -1.06 1.56 13.72
N ARG A 86 -0.51 2.20 12.67
CA ARG A 86 0.95 2.22 12.40
C ARG A 86 1.58 3.62 12.39
N LEU A 87 1.01 4.57 13.13
CA LEU A 87 1.48 5.97 13.11
C LEU A 87 2.98 6.15 13.35
N THR A 88 3.54 5.40 14.30
CA THR A 88 4.91 5.58 14.78
C THR A 88 5.92 4.65 14.10
N GLN A 89 5.47 3.77 13.20
CA GLN A 89 6.28 2.66 12.68
C GLN A 89 6.90 2.95 11.31
N TYR A 90 6.41 3.97 10.61
CA TYR A 90 6.85 4.26 9.24
C TYR A 90 7.22 5.72 9.09
N ASP A 91 8.42 5.98 8.58
CA ASP A 91 8.77 7.29 8.07
C ASP A 91 8.28 7.42 6.62
N VAL A 92 7.74 8.58 6.29
CA VAL A 92 7.17 8.88 4.98
C VAL A 92 7.91 10.08 4.39
N VAL A 93 8.47 9.88 3.20
CA VAL A 93 9.14 10.94 2.43
C VAL A 93 8.35 11.18 1.17
N VAL A 94 7.85 12.40 1.01
CA VAL A 94 6.90 12.75 -0.05
C VAL A 94 7.43 13.89 -0.89
N THR A 95 7.34 13.74 -2.20
CA THR A 95 7.52 14.84 -3.16
C THR A 95 6.20 15.10 -3.86
N VAL A 96 5.64 16.30 -3.69
CA VAL A 96 4.36 16.71 -4.27
C VAL A 96 4.56 17.86 -5.25
N LYS A 97 3.83 17.82 -6.37
CA LYS A 97 3.79 18.87 -7.38
C LYS A 97 2.36 19.07 -7.90
N GLY A 98 2.04 20.31 -8.27
CA GLY A 98 0.74 20.68 -8.86
C GLY A 98 -0.38 20.94 -7.85
N GLY A 99 -1.47 21.54 -8.33
CA GLY A 99 -2.65 21.89 -7.54
C GLY A 99 -2.37 22.92 -6.43
N GLY A 100 -3.24 22.93 -5.41
CA GLY A 100 -3.06 23.71 -4.17
C GLY A 100 -2.95 22.82 -2.92
N LEU A 101 -2.73 23.42 -1.75
CA LEU A 101 -2.47 22.70 -0.49
C LEU A 101 -3.53 21.64 -0.14
N SER A 102 -4.82 21.95 -0.34
CA SER A 102 -5.91 20.99 -0.07
C SER A 102 -5.91 19.81 -1.05
N GLY A 103 -5.57 20.05 -2.31
CA GLY A 103 -5.43 18.98 -3.30
C GLY A 103 -4.24 18.09 -2.99
N GLN A 104 -3.11 18.69 -2.61
CA GLN A 104 -1.89 17.98 -2.24
C GLN A 104 -2.10 17.12 -0.99
N ALA A 105 -2.74 17.64 0.07
CA ALA A 105 -2.98 16.89 1.30
C ALA A 105 -3.82 15.62 1.10
N GLY A 106 -4.67 15.55 0.07
CA GLY A 106 -5.43 14.35 -0.26
C GLY A 106 -4.82 13.51 -1.37
N ALA A 107 -3.70 13.95 -1.97
CA ALA A 107 -2.93 13.15 -2.91
C ALA A 107 -1.82 12.35 -2.21
N VAL A 108 -1.39 12.81 -1.04
CA VAL A 108 -0.43 12.15 -0.15
C VAL A 108 -1.18 11.19 0.77
#